data_AF-A0A1W4X4W0-F1
#
_entry.id   AF-A0A1W4X4W0-F1
#
_cell.length_a   1.000
_cell.length_b   1.000
_cell.length_c   1.000
_cell.angle_alpha   90.00
_cell.angle_beta   90.00
_cell.angle_gamma   90.00
#
_symmetry.space_group_name_H-M   'P 1'
#
loop_
_entity.id
_entity.type
_entity.pdbx_description
1 polymer ?
#
loop_
_entity_poly.entity_id
_entity_poly.type
_entity_poly.pdbx_seq_one_letter_code
_entity_poly.pdbx_strand_id
1 'polypeptide(L)'
;MIRGTKELLKLTIFHTEIELRRLSLKPFHDHFKIIFTHGNEENGNPSQMLYYFWLRDHCRCGECINSRTFQKSYHILDIPLNVKPIQYHLEEKQLSVIWDDGHSSEFSLEWLKNVHQPIVRQREYFFWNKDTGSDIVDNSISLDEIKKNKTKCQIKLLKSLLKYGFAFIAGIEPTLNATENAITTFFPVNKTHFGDMWQVTNNYLHNDTAYTDSFLAPHTDNTYWTEAAGLIAFHMLSYEGTGGNTLLVDGFNAATNLKNNRPELYDTLTKNVIEWEYVDEGVHYSNIDHIIKHHPLTKDLWQIRVYDYHMRDTERAPQNVEGASHKDNKGRNNRV
;
A
#
# COMPACT_ATOMS: atom_id res chain seq x y z
N MET A 1 52.04 10.99 10.73
CA MET A 1 51.11 10.89 9.59
C MET A 1 50.19 9.71 9.83
N ILE A 2 48.97 9.93 10.33
CA ILE A 2 47.86 8.98 10.23
C ILE A 2 46.67 9.83 9.79
N ARG A 3 46.36 9.77 8.49
CA ARG A 3 45.19 10.42 7.88
C ARG A 3 43.97 9.58 8.27
N GLY A 4 43.18 10.07 9.23
CA GLY A 4 41.85 9.53 9.51
C GLY A 4 40.90 9.94 8.38
N THR A 5 40.38 8.96 7.66
CA THR A 5 39.33 9.10 6.65
C THR A 5 38.07 9.70 7.28
N LYS A 6 37.68 10.90 6.85
CA LYS A 6 36.36 11.47 7.13
C LYS A 6 35.32 10.64 6.36
N GLU A 7 34.61 9.74 7.02
CA GLU A 7 33.37 9.19 6.45
C GLU A 7 32.34 10.32 6.39
N LEU A 8 31.99 10.71 5.16
CA LEU A 8 30.97 11.72 4.88
C LEU A 8 29.59 11.05 4.94
N LEU A 9 28.69 11.63 5.74
CA LEU A 9 27.34 11.12 5.95
C LEU A 9 26.41 11.62 4.83
N LYS A 10 25.82 10.68 4.10
CA LYS A 10 24.83 10.96 3.04
C LYS A 10 23.41 10.90 3.61
N LEU A 11 22.55 11.83 3.18
CA LEU A 11 21.12 11.86 3.51
C LEU A 11 20.33 12.10 2.23
N THR A 12 19.34 11.27 1.92
CA THR A 12 18.46 11.52 0.76
C THR A 12 17.24 12.31 1.21
N ILE A 13 17.07 13.55 0.74
CA ILE A 13 15.83 14.32 0.93
C ILE A 13 15.26 14.58 -0.47
N PHE A 14 13.99 14.21 -0.72
CA PHE A 14 13.32 14.43 -2.01
C PHE A 14 14.15 13.94 -3.22
N HIS A 15 14.68 12.71 -3.17
CA HIS A 15 15.54 12.12 -4.21
C HIS A 15 16.89 12.80 -4.45
N THR A 16 17.28 13.76 -3.61
CA THR A 16 18.61 14.39 -3.67
C THR A 16 19.48 13.81 -2.56
N GLU A 17 20.60 13.17 -2.92
CA GLU A 17 21.65 12.83 -1.94
C GLU A 17 22.30 14.13 -1.47
N ILE A 18 22.17 14.44 -0.18
CA ILE A 18 22.76 15.62 0.43
C ILE A 18 23.80 15.17 1.48
N GLU A 19 25.02 15.67 1.35
CA GLU A 19 26.07 15.47 2.36
C GLU A 19 25.80 16.35 3.60
N LEU A 20 25.70 15.70 4.76
CA LEU A 20 25.52 16.36 6.04
C LEU A 20 26.86 16.54 6.73
N ARG A 21 27.20 17.78 7.14
CA ARG A 21 28.47 18.09 7.80
C ARG A 21 28.36 18.29 9.31
N ARG A 22 27.22 18.76 9.83
CA ARG A 22 27.00 18.97 11.28
C ARG A 22 25.52 18.93 11.64
N LEU A 23 25.21 18.34 12.79
CA LEU A 23 23.88 18.34 13.39
C LEU A 23 23.90 19.21 14.65
N SER A 24 22.88 20.04 14.84
CA SER A 24 22.68 20.76 16.10
C SER A 24 21.28 20.51 16.63
N LEU A 25 21.17 20.42 17.96
CA LEU A 25 19.94 20.14 18.67
C LEU A 25 19.57 21.37 19.50
N LYS A 26 18.38 21.94 19.31
CA LYS A 26 17.87 23.05 20.12
C LYS A 26 16.65 22.57 20.93
N PRO A 27 16.68 22.63 22.26
CA PRO A 27 15.53 22.25 23.08
C PRO A 27 14.43 23.33 23.03
N PHE A 28 13.18 22.89 23.01
CA PHE A 28 11.97 23.69 23.18
C PHE A 28 11.15 23.14 24.35
N HIS A 29 9.93 23.65 24.56
CA HIS A 29 9.08 23.23 25.67
C HIS A 29 8.69 21.75 25.61
N ASP A 30 8.44 21.24 24.41
CA ASP A 30 7.84 19.93 24.14
C ASP A 30 8.59 19.11 23.07
N HIS A 31 9.65 19.66 22.47
CA HIS A 31 10.40 18.99 21.40
C HIS A 31 11.86 19.44 21.33
N PHE A 32 12.68 18.63 20.68
CA PHE A 32 13.95 19.06 20.12
C PHE A 32 13.77 19.53 18.68
N LYS A 33 14.34 20.68 18.33
CA LYS A 33 14.54 21.07 16.94
C LYS A 33 15.93 20.63 16.50
N ILE A 34 15.98 19.64 15.63
CA ILE A 34 17.20 19.21 14.96
C ILE A 34 17.43 20.11 13.74
N ILE A 35 18.62 20.69 13.61
CA ILE A 35 19.04 21.45 12.45
C ILE A 35 20.19 20.71 11.77
N PHE A 36 19.99 20.40 10.50
CA PHE A 36 20.97 19.74 9.65
C PHE A 36 21.71 20.81 8.86
N THR A 37 23.02 20.96 9.07
CA THR A 37 23.81 21.94 8.32
C THR A 37 24.37 21.36 7.03
N HIS A 38 24.15 22.07 5.94
CA HIS A 38 24.73 21.79 4.63
C HIS A 38 26.00 22.61 4.40
N GLY A 39 26.85 22.15 3.46
CA GLY A 39 28.05 22.88 3.04
C GLY A 39 27.77 24.13 2.19
N ASN A 40 26.55 24.29 1.66
CA ASN A 40 26.11 25.47 0.91
C ASN A 40 24.89 26.10 1.59
N GLU A 41 25.02 27.35 2.04
CA GLU A 41 24.04 28.07 2.86
C GLU A 41 22.85 28.64 2.06
N GLU A 42 22.79 28.44 0.74
CA GLU A 42 21.89 29.18 -0.15
C GLU A 42 20.39 28.86 0.01
N ASN A 43 20.00 27.75 0.65
CA ASN A 43 18.58 27.34 0.78
C ASN A 43 18.06 27.20 2.23
N GLY A 44 18.81 27.67 3.23
CA GLY A 44 18.47 27.45 4.63
C GLY A 44 18.68 25.99 5.06
N ASN A 45 18.99 25.80 6.34
CA ASN A 45 19.27 24.47 6.89
C ASN A 45 17.94 23.72 7.15
N PRO A 46 17.73 22.51 6.61
CA PRO A 46 16.55 21.73 6.93
C PRO A 46 16.52 21.45 8.43
N SER A 47 15.32 21.51 9.00
CA SER A 47 15.10 21.25 10.42
C SER A 47 13.93 20.33 10.66
N GLN A 48 14.02 19.49 11.68
CA GLN A 48 13.00 18.53 12.07
C GLN A 48 12.65 18.70 13.55
N MET A 49 11.38 18.49 13.89
CA MET A 49 10.85 18.58 15.25
C MET A 49 10.65 17.17 15.81
N LEU A 50 11.36 16.86 16.90
CA LEU A 50 11.24 15.59 17.62
C LEU A 50 10.59 15.83 18.98
N TYR A 51 9.29 15.53 19.07
CA TYR A 51 8.55 15.71 20.33
C TYR A 51 9.08 14.79 21.43
N TYR A 52 9.17 15.32 22.66
CA TYR A 52 9.69 14.60 23.82
C TYR A 52 8.90 13.34 24.14
N PHE A 53 7.57 13.47 24.18
CA PHE A 53 6.68 12.34 24.37
C PHE A 53 6.91 11.25 23.32
N TRP A 54 7.00 11.66 22.04
CA TRP A 54 7.23 10.72 20.95
C TRP A 54 8.59 10.01 21.08
N LEU A 55 9.67 10.73 21.38
CA LEU A 55 10.99 10.14 21.60
C LEU A 55 10.95 9.13 22.75
N ARG A 56 10.37 9.51 23.89
CA ARG A 56 10.22 8.62 25.05
C ARG A 56 9.41 7.37 24.72
N ASP A 57 8.34 7.53 23.93
CA ASP A 57 7.48 6.45 23.43
C ASP A 57 8.16 5.55 22.38
N HIS A 58 9.27 6.00 21.81
CA HIS A 58 10.04 5.26 20.80
C HIS A 58 11.41 4.82 21.31
N CYS A 59 11.63 4.84 22.63
CA CYS A 59 12.81 4.23 23.24
C CYS A 59 12.91 2.74 22.86
N ARG A 60 14.11 2.29 22.50
CA ARG A 60 14.38 0.90 22.07
C ARG A 60 15.24 0.11 23.05
N CYS A 61 15.36 0.57 24.31
CA CYS A 61 16.07 -0.17 25.34
C CYS A 61 15.33 -1.48 25.70
N GLY A 62 16.01 -2.39 26.40
CA GLY A 62 15.44 -3.69 26.78
C GLY A 62 14.23 -3.62 27.72
N GLU A 63 14.03 -2.49 28.42
CA GLU A 63 12.83 -2.25 29.23
C GLU A 63 11.64 -1.80 28.40
N CYS A 64 11.88 -1.09 27.29
CA CYS A 64 10.84 -0.50 26.44
C CYS A 64 10.40 -1.42 25.30
N ILE A 65 11.31 -2.23 24.77
CA ILE A 65 11.06 -3.15 23.66
C ILE A 65 11.51 -4.56 24.03
N ASN A 66 10.61 -5.51 23.84
CA ASN A 66 10.96 -6.92 23.91
C ASN A 66 11.89 -7.28 22.74
N SER A 67 13.13 -7.70 23.03
CA SER A 67 14.15 -7.98 22.01
C SER A 67 13.84 -9.17 21.09
N ARG A 68 12.89 -10.04 21.46
CA ARG A 68 12.47 -11.18 20.65
C ARG A 68 11.31 -10.85 19.73
N THR A 69 10.32 -10.10 20.23
CA THR A 69 9.08 -9.81 19.49
C THR A 69 9.10 -8.44 18.83
N PHE A 70 10.03 -7.56 19.21
CA PHE A 70 10.10 -6.15 18.83
C PHE A 70 8.84 -5.35 19.21
N GLN A 71 8.05 -5.85 20.17
CA GLN A 71 6.86 -5.18 20.68
C GLN A 71 7.20 -4.31 21.90
N LYS A 72 6.39 -3.27 22.11
CA LYS A 72 6.48 -2.44 23.33
C LYS A 72 6.17 -3.26 24.57
N SER A 73 6.95 -3.04 25.62
CA SER A 73 6.82 -3.73 26.92
C SER A 73 6.06 -2.91 27.96
N TYR A 74 5.48 -1.77 27.57
CA TYR A 74 4.75 -0.85 28.44
C TYR A 74 3.53 -0.29 27.70
N HIS A 75 2.60 0.29 28.45
CA HIS A 75 1.41 0.95 27.90
C HIS A 75 1.70 2.43 27.65
N ILE A 76 1.17 3.02 26.58
CA ILE A 76 1.42 4.44 26.23
C ILE A 76 1.06 5.42 27.37
N LEU A 77 0.11 5.04 28.24
CA LEU A 77 -0.32 5.82 29.41
C LEU A 77 0.67 5.79 30.58
N ASP A 78 1.64 4.87 30.56
CA ASP A 78 2.68 4.80 31.58
C ASP A 78 3.72 5.94 31.40
N ILE A 79 3.74 6.57 30.22
CA ILE A 79 4.56 7.74 29.94
C ILE A 79 3.80 9.01 30.36
N PRO A 80 4.36 9.86 31.23
CA PRO A 80 3.77 11.16 31.54
C PRO A 80 3.58 12.01 30.29
N LEU A 81 2.38 12.56 30.07
CA LEU A 81 2.07 13.38 28.88
C LEU A 81 3.02 14.57 28.70
N ASN A 82 3.54 15.10 29.80
CA ASN A 82 4.44 16.24 29.86
C ASN A 82 5.91 15.84 30.10
N VAL A 83 6.28 14.58 29.82
CA VAL A 83 7.66 14.07 29.98
C VAL A 83 8.67 14.98 29.29
N LYS A 84 9.76 15.29 30.01
CA LYS A 84 10.80 16.22 29.55
C LYS A 84 12.19 15.66 29.76
N PRO A 85 13.15 16.05 28.91
CA PRO A 85 14.54 15.74 29.15
C PRO A 85 15.06 16.54 30.36
N ILE A 86 15.61 15.85 31.36
CA ILE A 86 16.44 16.47 32.40
C ILE A 86 17.83 16.76 31.83
N GLN A 87 18.36 15.82 31.05
CA GLN A 87 19.69 15.91 30.45
C GLN A 87 19.67 15.27 29.06
N TYR A 88 20.46 15.81 28.15
CA TYR A 88 20.67 15.20 26.84
C TYR A 88 22.11 15.43 26.36
N HIS A 89 22.64 14.47 25.63
CA HIS A 89 23.96 14.53 25.01
C HIS A 89 23.85 14.11 23.56
N LEU A 90 24.32 15.00 22.67
CA LEU A 90 24.41 14.72 21.26
C LEU A 90 25.85 14.42 20.89
N GLU A 91 26.10 13.19 20.46
CA GLU A 91 27.40 12.72 19.97
C GLU A 91 27.36 12.55 18.44
N GLU A 92 28.47 12.12 17.82
CA GLU A 92 28.56 11.98 16.35
C GLU A 92 27.57 10.96 15.76
N LYS A 93 27.18 9.93 16.54
CA LYS A 93 26.37 8.81 16.07
C LYS A 93 25.08 8.60 16.86
N GLN A 94 24.93 9.23 18.03
CA GLN A 94 23.80 8.98 18.91
C GLN A 94 23.35 10.23 19.66
N LEU A 95 22.08 10.22 20.07
CA LEU A 95 21.46 11.12 21.02
C LEU A 95 21.10 10.32 22.27
N SER A 96 21.68 10.67 23.41
CA SER A 96 21.32 10.12 24.72
C SER A 96 20.45 11.12 25.48
N VAL A 97 19.38 10.66 26.10
CA VAL A 97 18.40 11.49 26.83
C VAL A 97 18.06 10.85 28.16
N ILE A 98 18.14 11.62 29.25
CA ILE A 98 17.62 11.26 30.57
C ILE A 98 16.32 12.03 30.79
N TRP A 99 15.26 11.32 31.09
CA TRP A 99 13.90 11.84 31.23
C TRP A 99 13.53 12.11 32.69
N ASP A 100 12.55 12.97 32.91
CA ASP A 100 12.04 13.33 34.25
C ASP A 100 11.18 12.26 34.93
N ASP A 101 10.82 11.20 34.21
CA ASP A 101 10.27 9.96 34.77
C ASP A 101 11.35 8.99 35.30
N GLY A 102 12.63 9.39 35.24
CA GLY A 102 13.78 8.59 35.66
C GLY A 102 14.30 7.63 34.59
N HIS A 103 13.70 7.58 33.40
CA HIS A 103 14.12 6.70 32.32
C HIS A 103 15.32 7.28 31.54
N SER A 104 16.07 6.42 30.85
CA SER A 104 17.15 6.80 29.94
C SER A 104 16.93 6.18 28.56
N SER A 105 17.14 6.97 27.51
CA SER A 105 16.97 6.53 26.13
C SER A 105 18.17 6.90 25.28
N GLU A 106 18.52 5.99 24.38
CA GLU A 106 19.55 6.19 23.37
C GLU A 106 18.96 6.01 21.98
N PHE A 107 19.23 6.97 21.09
CA PHE A 107 18.72 6.99 19.72
C PHE A 107 19.89 7.15 18.76
N SER A 108 20.04 6.25 17.79
CA SER A 108 21.02 6.46 16.73
C SER A 108 20.61 7.65 15.85
N LEU A 109 21.57 8.47 15.45
CA LEU A 109 21.30 9.60 14.55
C LEU A 109 20.83 9.15 13.17
N GLU A 110 21.24 7.96 12.74
CA GLU A 110 20.73 7.34 11.51
C GLU A 110 19.22 7.05 11.63
N TRP A 111 18.77 6.51 12.76
CA TRP A 111 17.35 6.29 12.99
C TRP A 111 16.59 7.62 13.06
N LEU A 112 17.08 8.60 13.84
CA LEU A 112 16.46 9.93 13.94
C LEU A 112 16.38 10.69 12.61
N LYS A 113 17.25 10.40 11.64
CA LYS A 113 17.16 10.94 10.28
C LYS A 113 16.01 10.34 9.47
N ASN A 114 15.71 9.07 9.73
CA ASN A 114 14.76 8.29 8.95
C ASN A 114 13.32 8.34 9.49
N VAL A 115 13.11 8.74 10.75
CA VAL A 115 11.78 8.70 11.40
C VAL A 115 10.73 9.63 10.77
N HIS A 116 11.16 10.74 10.17
CA HIS A 116 10.27 11.65 9.44
C HIS A 116 10.14 11.33 7.96
N GLN A 117 10.94 10.39 7.45
CA GLN A 117 10.69 9.88 6.11
C GLN A 117 9.55 8.87 6.25
N PRO A 118 8.39 9.07 5.59
CA PRO A 118 7.49 7.95 5.41
C PRO A 118 8.34 6.86 4.77
N ILE A 119 8.48 5.70 5.44
CA ILE A 119 9.05 4.48 4.82
C ILE A 119 8.01 3.95 3.82
N VAL A 120 7.53 4.83 2.96
CA VAL A 120 6.79 4.44 1.80
C VAL A 120 7.85 4.38 0.74
N ARG A 121 8.28 3.16 0.46
CA ARG A 121 8.94 2.88 -0.80
C ARG A 121 7.97 3.34 -1.89
N GLN A 122 8.31 4.40 -2.61
CA GLN A 122 7.59 4.75 -3.83
C GLN A 122 7.58 3.50 -4.70
N ARG A 123 6.38 2.99 -4.96
CA ARG A 123 6.22 1.85 -5.85
C ARG A 123 6.38 2.39 -7.25
N GLU A 124 7.43 1.96 -7.94
CA GLU A 124 7.51 2.15 -9.38
C GLU A 124 6.53 1.18 -10.03
N TYR A 125 5.45 1.72 -10.59
CA TYR A 125 4.48 0.94 -11.33
C TYR A 125 4.96 0.74 -12.76
N PHE A 126 4.88 -0.51 -13.24
CA PHE A 126 5.00 -0.80 -14.66
C PHE A 126 3.59 -0.92 -15.23
N PHE A 127 3.14 0.14 -15.92
CA PHE A 127 1.86 0.12 -16.60
C PHE A 127 1.96 -0.64 -17.91
N TRP A 128 1.10 -1.64 -18.09
CA TRP A 128 1.08 -2.46 -19.29
C TRP A 128 -0.23 -2.32 -20.08
N ASN A 129 -0.18 -2.70 -21.35
CA ASN A 129 -1.31 -2.71 -22.27
C ASN A 129 -1.16 -3.90 -23.22
N LYS A 130 -1.99 -3.97 -24.28
CA LYS A 130 -1.93 -5.06 -25.26
C LYS A 130 -0.56 -5.21 -25.95
N ASP A 131 0.17 -4.12 -26.13
CA ASP A 131 1.42 -4.09 -26.90
C ASP A 131 2.63 -4.45 -26.02
N THR A 132 2.53 -4.28 -24.71
CA THR A 132 3.62 -4.56 -23.74
C THR A 132 3.33 -5.76 -22.84
N GLY A 133 2.10 -6.28 -22.84
CA GLY A 133 1.66 -7.38 -21.98
C GLY A 133 2.03 -8.77 -22.49
N SER A 134 2.32 -8.94 -23.78
CA SER A 134 2.63 -10.24 -24.40
C SER A 134 3.87 -10.89 -23.77
N ASP A 135 4.88 -10.10 -23.42
CA ASP A 135 6.16 -10.56 -22.86
C ASP A 135 6.02 -11.20 -21.46
N ILE A 136 4.85 -11.06 -20.83
CA ILE A 136 4.56 -11.59 -19.48
C ILE A 136 4.20 -13.08 -19.55
N VAL A 137 3.51 -13.51 -20.61
CA VAL A 137 3.12 -14.92 -20.82
C VAL A 137 4.36 -15.82 -20.92
N ASP A 138 5.42 -15.31 -21.54
CA ASP A 138 6.70 -15.99 -21.71
C ASP A 138 7.49 -16.17 -20.40
N ASN A 139 7.05 -15.54 -19.31
CA ASN A 139 7.67 -15.62 -17.99
C ASN A 139 6.99 -16.62 -17.03
N SER A 140 6.16 -17.54 -17.55
CA SER A 140 5.50 -18.58 -16.75
C SER A 140 6.47 -19.44 -15.92
N ILE A 141 5.96 -20.02 -14.83
CA ILE A 141 6.69 -20.94 -13.94
C ILE A 141 6.15 -22.35 -14.16
N SER A 142 7.01 -23.33 -14.41
CA SER A 142 6.56 -24.72 -14.54
C SER A 142 6.66 -25.51 -13.23
N LEU A 143 5.89 -26.60 -13.10
CA LEU A 143 6.03 -27.52 -11.96
C LEU A 143 7.44 -28.10 -11.82
N ASP A 144 8.13 -28.37 -12.94
CA ASP A 144 9.48 -28.90 -12.91
C ASP A 144 10.50 -27.88 -12.38
N GLU A 145 10.30 -26.60 -12.69
CA GLU A 145 11.10 -25.52 -12.09
C GLU A 145 10.88 -25.43 -10.58
N ILE A 146 9.63 -25.55 -10.13
CA ILE A 146 9.27 -25.52 -8.70
C ILE A 146 9.97 -26.66 -7.95
N LYS A 147 9.92 -27.89 -8.50
CA LYS A 147 10.58 -29.07 -7.91
C LYS A 147 12.09 -28.90 -7.81
N LYS A 148 12.72 -28.27 -8.81
CA LYS A 148 14.18 -28.03 -8.84
C LYS A 148 14.62 -26.94 -7.85
N ASN A 149 13.87 -25.83 -7.79
CA ASN A 149 14.20 -24.72 -6.89
C ASN A 149 12.96 -23.90 -6.54
N LYS A 150 12.28 -24.30 -5.47
CA LYS A 150 11.07 -23.65 -4.95
C LYS A 150 11.27 -22.15 -4.65
N THR A 151 12.34 -21.80 -3.92
CA THR A 151 12.60 -20.40 -3.52
C THR A 151 12.80 -19.49 -4.73
N LYS A 152 13.54 -19.94 -5.75
CA LYS A 152 13.73 -19.16 -6.99
C LYS A 152 12.39 -18.92 -7.70
N CYS A 153 11.54 -19.93 -7.76
CA CYS A 153 10.21 -19.81 -8.36
C CYS A 153 9.30 -18.86 -7.57
N GLN A 154 9.30 -18.94 -6.23
CA GLN A 154 8.57 -18.01 -5.37
C GLN A 154 8.99 -16.56 -5.61
N ILE A 155 10.29 -16.30 -5.71
CA ILE A 155 10.80 -14.95 -6.03
C ILE A 155 10.37 -14.50 -7.42
N LYS A 156 10.43 -15.39 -8.43
CA LYS A 156 9.98 -15.09 -9.80
C LYS A 156 8.49 -14.75 -9.83
N LEU A 157 7.65 -15.54 -9.17
CA LEU A 157 6.20 -15.34 -9.08
C LEU A 157 5.89 -14.00 -8.40
N LEU A 158 6.47 -13.75 -7.23
CA LEU A 158 6.25 -12.52 -6.47
C LEU A 158 6.70 -11.28 -7.26
N LYS A 159 7.82 -11.34 -7.98
CA LYS A 159 8.25 -10.25 -8.87
C LYS A 159 7.24 -10.00 -9.99
N SER A 160 6.68 -11.04 -10.58
CA SER A 160 5.64 -10.90 -11.62
C SER A 160 4.38 -10.27 -11.05
N LEU A 161 3.88 -10.77 -9.91
CA LEU A 161 2.70 -10.23 -9.24
C LEU A 161 2.88 -8.76 -8.83
N LEU A 162 4.02 -8.41 -8.23
CA LEU A 162 4.30 -7.04 -7.80
C LEU A 162 4.49 -6.06 -8.98
N LYS A 163 5.02 -6.53 -10.11
CA LYS A 163 5.30 -5.68 -11.28
C LYS A 163 4.10 -5.55 -12.22
N TYR A 164 3.40 -6.65 -12.49
CA TYR A 164 2.37 -6.74 -13.52
C TYR A 164 0.96 -6.99 -12.96
N GLY A 165 0.83 -7.40 -11.70
CA GLY A 165 -0.45 -7.76 -11.09
C GLY A 165 -0.92 -9.19 -11.37
N PHE A 166 -0.21 -9.96 -12.20
CA PHE A 166 -0.53 -11.35 -12.50
C PHE A 166 0.72 -12.20 -12.79
N ALA A 167 0.55 -13.52 -12.82
CA ALA A 167 1.58 -14.49 -13.17
C ALA A 167 0.94 -15.80 -13.67
N PHE A 168 1.69 -16.60 -14.43
CA PHE A 168 1.24 -17.90 -14.92
C PHE A 168 2.05 -19.04 -14.31
N ILE A 169 1.35 -20.13 -13.98
CA ILE A 169 1.95 -21.40 -13.60
C ILE A 169 1.51 -22.45 -14.63
N ALA A 170 2.48 -23.09 -15.29
CA ALA A 170 2.26 -24.00 -16.39
C ALA A 170 2.50 -25.46 -15.99
N GLY A 171 1.83 -26.37 -16.70
CA GLY A 171 1.98 -27.81 -16.51
C GLY A 171 1.30 -28.35 -15.26
N ILE A 172 0.28 -27.67 -14.74
CA ILE A 172 -0.59 -28.21 -13.70
C ILE A 172 -1.55 -29.21 -14.34
N GLU A 173 -1.71 -30.38 -13.73
CA GLU A 173 -2.73 -31.34 -14.15
C GLU A 173 -4.13 -30.74 -13.93
N PRO A 174 -5.08 -30.84 -14.87
CA PRO A 174 -6.39 -30.17 -14.80
C PRO A 174 -7.35 -30.81 -13.78
N THR A 175 -6.95 -30.82 -12.50
CA THR A 175 -7.75 -31.28 -11.37
C THR A 175 -7.73 -30.26 -10.24
N LEU A 176 -8.79 -30.24 -9.44
CA LEU A 176 -8.90 -29.35 -8.28
C LEU A 176 -7.74 -29.57 -7.29
N ASN A 177 -7.43 -30.84 -7.01
CA ASN A 177 -6.34 -31.22 -6.11
C ASN A 177 -4.96 -30.77 -6.61
N ALA A 178 -4.66 -30.93 -7.91
CA ALA A 178 -3.39 -30.44 -8.46
C ALA A 178 -3.30 -28.91 -8.42
N THR A 179 -4.42 -28.21 -8.65
CA THR A 179 -4.53 -26.75 -8.52
C THR A 179 -4.19 -26.30 -7.11
N GLU A 180 -4.85 -26.88 -6.10
CA GLU A 180 -4.64 -26.54 -4.70
C GLU A 180 -3.19 -26.79 -4.27
N ASN A 181 -2.63 -27.95 -4.62
CA ASN A 181 -1.22 -28.27 -4.34
C ASN A 181 -0.24 -27.28 -4.97
N ALA A 182 -0.53 -26.79 -6.18
CA ALA A 182 0.29 -25.78 -6.84
C ALA A 182 0.20 -24.43 -6.12
N ILE A 183 -1.01 -23.95 -5.81
CA ILE A 183 -1.23 -22.64 -5.18
C ILE A 183 -0.68 -22.61 -3.75
N THR A 184 -0.93 -23.65 -2.95
CA THR A 184 -0.45 -23.78 -1.55
C THR A 184 1.07 -23.86 -1.43
N THR A 185 1.79 -24.08 -2.54
CA THR A 185 3.25 -23.93 -2.58
C THR A 185 3.71 -22.47 -2.42
N PHE A 186 2.86 -21.51 -2.78
CA PHE A 186 3.18 -20.08 -2.79
C PHE A 186 2.39 -19.28 -1.75
N PHE A 187 1.09 -19.54 -1.60
CA PHE A 187 0.19 -18.76 -0.76
C PHE A 187 -0.80 -19.66 -0.01
N PRO A 188 -1.24 -19.27 1.19
CA PRO A 188 -2.37 -19.93 1.84
C PRO A 188 -3.65 -19.67 1.03
N VAL A 189 -4.51 -20.68 0.96
CA VAL A 189 -5.87 -20.54 0.41
C VAL A 189 -6.74 -19.83 1.43
N ASN A 190 -7.49 -18.82 1.00
CA ASN A 190 -8.44 -18.13 1.85
C ASN A 190 -9.81 -18.80 1.74
N LYS A 191 -10.32 -19.35 2.84
CA LYS A 191 -11.64 -19.98 2.89
C LYS A 191 -12.74 -18.94 2.78
N THR A 192 -13.68 -19.16 1.86
CA THR A 192 -14.82 -18.26 1.64
C THR A 192 -16.14 -19.04 1.72
N HIS A 193 -17.27 -18.36 1.51
CA HIS A 193 -18.57 -19.03 1.39
C HIS A 193 -18.69 -19.90 0.13
N PHE A 194 -17.87 -19.65 -0.91
CA PHE A 194 -17.73 -20.52 -2.08
C PHE A 194 -16.92 -21.80 -1.77
N GLY A 195 -16.34 -21.91 -0.57
CA GLY A 195 -15.45 -23.00 -0.15
C GLY A 195 -13.98 -22.60 -0.13
N ASP A 196 -13.12 -23.63 0.02
CA ASP A 196 -11.66 -23.46 -0.02
C ASP A 196 -11.19 -23.35 -1.49
N MET A 197 -11.65 -24.28 -2.32
CA MET A 197 -11.48 -24.28 -3.77
C MET A 197 -12.85 -24.50 -4.41
N TRP A 198 -13.16 -23.78 -5.47
CA TRP A 198 -14.44 -23.90 -6.17
C TRP A 198 -14.21 -24.17 -7.66
N GLN A 199 -15.24 -24.73 -8.32
CA GLN A 199 -15.27 -24.90 -9.76
C GLN A 199 -16.33 -23.97 -10.33
N VAL A 200 -15.95 -23.23 -11.37
CA VAL A 200 -16.86 -22.38 -12.13
C VAL A 200 -17.25 -23.13 -13.40
N THR A 201 -18.53 -23.37 -13.56
CA THR A 201 -19.14 -23.97 -14.75
C THR A 201 -20.52 -23.35 -14.96
N ASN A 202 -21.10 -23.49 -16.14
CA ASN A 202 -22.37 -22.88 -16.54
C ASN A 202 -23.60 -23.59 -15.94
N ASN A 203 -23.57 -23.90 -14.65
CA ASN A 203 -24.59 -24.70 -13.95
C ASN A 203 -25.43 -23.91 -12.94
N TYR A 204 -25.28 -22.58 -12.85
CA TYR A 204 -25.97 -21.74 -11.87
C TYR A 204 -25.80 -22.21 -10.41
N LEU A 205 -24.64 -22.78 -10.05
CA LEU A 205 -24.39 -23.25 -8.69
C LEU A 205 -24.49 -22.13 -7.64
N HIS A 206 -24.15 -20.91 -8.05
CA HIS A 206 -24.31 -19.69 -7.27
C HIS A 206 -25.09 -18.65 -8.08
N ASN A 207 -25.76 -17.73 -7.40
CA ASN A 207 -26.39 -16.55 -8.00
C ASN A 207 -25.35 -15.50 -8.45
N ASP A 208 -24.38 -15.94 -9.24
CA ASP A 208 -23.27 -15.15 -9.77
C ASP A 208 -23.19 -15.36 -11.29
N THR A 209 -22.97 -14.26 -12.02
CA THR A 209 -22.91 -14.28 -13.50
C THR A 209 -21.74 -15.14 -13.99
N ALA A 210 -20.73 -15.38 -13.15
CA ALA A 210 -19.65 -16.33 -13.40
C ALA A 210 -20.14 -17.77 -13.70
N TYR A 211 -21.31 -18.16 -13.21
CA TYR A 211 -21.90 -19.50 -13.42
C TYR A 211 -22.82 -19.55 -14.65
N THR A 212 -22.62 -18.64 -15.61
CA THR A 212 -23.34 -18.57 -16.90
C THR A 212 -22.36 -18.63 -18.08
N ASP A 213 -22.87 -18.66 -19.31
CA ASP A 213 -22.08 -18.56 -20.55
C ASP A 213 -22.02 -17.13 -21.12
N SER A 214 -22.47 -16.14 -20.33
CA SER A 214 -22.51 -14.74 -20.75
C SER A 214 -21.14 -14.07 -20.69
N PHE A 215 -20.95 -13.04 -21.51
CA PHE A 215 -19.74 -12.22 -21.49
C PHE A 215 -19.60 -11.47 -20.16
N LEU A 216 -18.44 -11.63 -19.53
CA LEU A 216 -18.03 -10.83 -18.37
C LEU A 216 -17.07 -9.73 -18.82
N ALA A 217 -17.48 -8.47 -18.65
CA ALA A 217 -16.59 -7.33 -18.82
C ALA A 217 -15.44 -7.38 -17.80
N PRO A 218 -14.28 -6.74 -18.06
CA PRO A 218 -13.20 -6.67 -17.09
C PRO A 218 -13.67 -6.13 -15.74
N HIS A 219 -13.40 -6.87 -14.68
CA HIS A 219 -13.89 -6.58 -13.34
C HIS A 219 -12.87 -7.01 -12.26
N THR A 220 -13.15 -6.64 -11.02
CA THR A 220 -12.50 -7.16 -9.82
C THR A 220 -13.52 -7.88 -8.95
N ASP A 221 -13.16 -9.08 -8.49
CA ASP A 221 -14.04 -9.92 -7.68
C ASP A 221 -14.24 -9.37 -6.26
N ASN A 222 -15.33 -9.80 -5.64
CA ASN A 222 -15.65 -9.57 -4.23
C ASN A 222 -15.67 -8.09 -3.82
N THR A 223 -16.15 -7.20 -4.70
CA THR A 223 -16.33 -5.76 -4.39
C THR A 223 -17.19 -5.50 -3.16
N TYR A 224 -18.14 -6.41 -2.90
CA TYR A 224 -19.05 -6.48 -1.76
C TYR A 224 -18.40 -6.91 -0.42
N TRP A 225 -17.14 -7.35 -0.41
CA TRP A 225 -16.40 -7.53 0.85
C TRP A 225 -15.67 -6.26 1.25
N THR A 226 -15.61 -5.99 2.56
CA THR A 226 -14.81 -4.90 3.12
C THR A 226 -13.34 -5.04 2.67
N GLU A 227 -12.79 -6.25 2.80
CA GLU A 227 -11.49 -6.63 2.24
C GLU A 227 -11.70 -7.59 1.05
N ALA A 228 -11.70 -7.04 -0.17
CA ALA A 228 -11.74 -7.85 -1.38
C ALA A 228 -10.51 -8.77 -1.47
N ALA A 229 -10.66 -9.91 -2.15
CA ALA A 229 -9.56 -10.84 -2.35
C ALA A 229 -8.38 -10.15 -3.05
N GLY A 230 -7.19 -10.22 -2.43
CA GLY A 230 -5.99 -9.58 -2.98
C GLY A 230 -5.39 -10.31 -4.19
N LEU A 231 -5.64 -11.62 -4.30
CA LEU A 231 -5.24 -12.47 -5.41
C LEU A 231 -6.36 -13.47 -5.69
N ILE A 232 -6.56 -13.78 -6.98
CA ILE A 232 -7.43 -14.85 -7.45
C ILE A 232 -6.64 -15.76 -8.39
N ALA A 233 -6.90 -17.06 -8.32
CA ALA A 233 -6.25 -18.05 -9.16
C ALA A 233 -7.30 -18.80 -9.98
N PHE A 234 -7.18 -18.74 -11.30
CA PHE A 234 -7.99 -19.50 -12.23
C PHE A 234 -7.17 -20.60 -12.88
N HIS A 235 -7.75 -21.80 -12.97
CA HIS A 235 -7.15 -22.93 -13.66
C HIS A 235 -8.21 -23.63 -14.52
N MET A 236 -7.97 -23.67 -15.82
CA MET A 236 -8.86 -24.33 -16.78
C MET A 236 -8.76 -25.85 -16.64
N LEU A 237 -9.83 -26.48 -16.17
CA LEU A 237 -9.91 -27.94 -15.99
C LEU A 237 -10.41 -28.65 -17.25
N SER A 238 -11.36 -28.04 -17.96
CA SER A 238 -11.89 -28.52 -19.24
C SER A 238 -12.42 -27.34 -20.05
N TYR A 239 -12.51 -27.51 -21.37
CA TYR A 239 -13.11 -26.54 -22.26
C TYR A 239 -13.70 -27.25 -23.48
N GLU A 240 -15.01 -27.06 -23.69
CA GLU A 240 -15.75 -27.55 -24.85
C GLU A 240 -16.64 -26.41 -25.37
N GLY A 241 -16.23 -25.76 -26.48
CA GLY A 241 -17.04 -24.69 -27.07
C GLY A 241 -16.25 -23.73 -27.96
N THR A 242 -16.85 -22.56 -28.20
CA THR A 242 -16.24 -21.44 -28.94
C THR A 242 -16.25 -20.18 -28.08
N GLY A 243 -15.15 -19.43 -28.05
CA GLY A 243 -15.02 -18.23 -27.21
C GLY A 243 -14.31 -18.52 -25.89
N GLY A 244 -14.71 -17.85 -24.80
CA GLY A 244 -14.18 -18.11 -23.45
C GLY A 244 -12.73 -17.67 -23.21
N ASN A 245 -12.18 -16.79 -24.06
CA ASN A 245 -10.82 -16.30 -23.88
C ASN A 245 -10.69 -15.46 -22.59
N THR A 246 -9.65 -15.72 -21.80
CA THR A 246 -9.29 -14.86 -20.68
C THR A 246 -8.89 -13.47 -21.17
N LEU A 247 -9.49 -12.44 -20.59
CA LEU A 247 -9.15 -11.03 -20.81
C LEU A 247 -8.58 -10.44 -19.52
N LEU A 248 -7.39 -9.85 -19.59
CA LEU A 248 -6.78 -9.11 -18.49
C LEU A 248 -6.61 -7.65 -18.90
N VAL A 249 -6.90 -6.74 -17.96
CA VAL A 249 -6.72 -5.29 -18.13
C VAL A 249 -5.93 -4.74 -16.95
N ASP A 250 -4.91 -3.94 -17.22
CA ASP A 250 -4.22 -3.16 -16.20
C ASP A 250 -5.13 -2.02 -15.73
N GLY A 251 -5.83 -2.24 -14.62
CA GLY A 251 -6.70 -1.24 -14.04
C GLY A 251 -5.95 0.04 -13.66
N PHE A 252 -4.69 -0.05 -13.23
CA PHE A 252 -3.93 1.13 -12.81
C PHE A 252 -3.51 1.97 -14.01
N ASN A 253 -3.15 1.32 -15.12
CA ASN A 253 -2.95 2.00 -16.39
C ASN A 253 -4.27 2.65 -16.86
N ALA A 254 -5.41 1.95 -16.80
CA ALA A 254 -6.71 2.50 -17.17
C ALA A 254 -7.07 3.74 -16.33
N ALA A 255 -6.91 3.67 -15.01
CA ALA A 255 -7.13 4.78 -14.09
C ALA A 255 -6.20 5.96 -14.36
N THR A 256 -4.91 5.69 -14.65
CA THR A 256 -3.94 6.74 -15.01
C THR A 256 -4.30 7.43 -16.32
N ASN A 257 -4.72 6.66 -17.33
CA ASN A 257 -5.22 7.23 -18.59
C ASN A 257 -6.48 8.07 -18.37
N LEU A 258 -7.42 7.62 -17.53
CA LEU A 258 -8.60 8.39 -17.17
C LEU A 258 -8.22 9.71 -16.48
N LYS A 259 -7.29 9.67 -15.52
CA LYS A 259 -6.78 10.85 -14.82
C LYS A 259 -6.21 11.89 -15.76
N ASN A 260 -5.44 11.46 -16.77
CA ASN A 260 -4.77 12.36 -17.70
C ASN A 260 -5.73 12.95 -18.75
N ASN A 261 -6.69 12.15 -19.24
CA ASN A 261 -7.55 12.54 -20.34
C ASN A 261 -8.88 13.16 -19.90
N ARG A 262 -9.43 12.73 -18.75
CA ARG A 262 -10.74 13.12 -18.21
C ARG A 262 -10.66 13.24 -16.68
N PRO A 263 -9.87 14.19 -16.14
CA PRO A 263 -9.61 14.32 -14.72
C PRO A 263 -10.87 14.52 -13.88
N GLU A 264 -11.92 15.12 -14.44
CA GLU A 264 -13.22 15.30 -13.79
C GLU A 264 -13.93 13.97 -13.51
N LEU A 265 -13.82 13.01 -14.43
CA LEU A 265 -14.39 11.68 -14.25
C LEU A 265 -13.55 10.87 -13.26
N TYR A 266 -12.22 10.97 -13.35
CA TYR A 266 -11.33 10.37 -12.37
C TYR A 266 -11.67 10.85 -10.95
N ASP A 267 -11.80 12.16 -10.77
CA ASP A 267 -12.16 12.78 -9.50
C ASP A 267 -13.50 12.26 -8.98
N THR A 268 -14.51 12.17 -9.86
CA THR A 268 -15.82 11.58 -9.56
C THR A 268 -15.69 10.15 -9.01
N LEU A 269 -14.94 9.27 -9.68
CA LEU A 269 -14.76 7.87 -9.27
C LEU A 269 -13.93 7.70 -7.98
N THR A 270 -13.16 8.72 -7.61
CA THR A 270 -12.36 8.72 -6.38
C THR A 270 -13.07 9.32 -5.18
N LYS A 271 -14.06 10.19 -5.41
CA LYS A 271 -14.78 10.91 -4.35
C LYS A 271 -16.14 10.31 -4.03
N ASN A 272 -16.80 9.69 -5.01
CA ASN A 272 -18.08 9.06 -4.79
C ASN A 272 -17.88 7.60 -4.37
N VAL A 273 -18.73 7.13 -3.47
CA VAL A 273 -18.78 5.74 -3.03
C VAL A 273 -19.90 5.01 -3.76
N ILE A 274 -19.72 3.72 -3.98
CA ILE A 274 -20.72 2.81 -4.53
C ILE A 274 -21.04 1.76 -3.47
N GLU A 275 -22.32 1.43 -3.35
CA GLU A 275 -22.78 0.27 -2.59
C GLU A 275 -22.75 -0.97 -3.48
N TRP A 276 -21.95 -1.94 -3.06
CA TRP A 276 -21.80 -3.23 -3.70
C TRP A 276 -22.56 -4.27 -2.91
N GLU A 277 -23.25 -5.18 -3.59
CA GLU A 277 -24.11 -6.19 -2.97
C GLU A 277 -23.95 -7.56 -3.64
N TYR A 278 -24.00 -8.60 -2.83
CA TYR A 278 -24.13 -9.99 -3.28
C TYR A 278 -25.11 -10.72 -2.39
N VAL A 279 -26.09 -11.38 -3.01
CA VAL A 279 -27.14 -12.14 -2.31
C VAL A 279 -27.21 -13.53 -2.92
N ASP A 280 -27.08 -14.54 -2.05
CA ASP A 280 -27.20 -15.95 -2.42
C ASP A 280 -27.87 -16.73 -1.28
N GLU A 281 -28.16 -18.00 -1.48
CA GLU A 281 -28.82 -18.82 -0.46
C GLU A 281 -28.00 -18.83 0.84
N GLY A 282 -28.56 -18.26 1.92
CA GLY A 282 -27.93 -18.22 3.23
C GLY A 282 -26.85 -17.17 3.42
N VAL A 283 -26.53 -16.35 2.41
CA VAL A 283 -25.52 -15.28 2.52
C VAL A 283 -25.98 -13.97 1.90
N HIS A 284 -25.63 -12.87 2.56
CA HIS A 284 -25.84 -11.51 2.06
C HIS A 284 -24.64 -10.66 2.46
N TYR A 285 -23.88 -10.22 1.46
CA TYR A 285 -22.75 -9.33 1.65
C TYR A 285 -23.04 -7.96 1.04
N SER A 286 -22.63 -6.92 1.74
CA SER A 286 -22.62 -5.56 1.21
C SER A 286 -21.42 -4.79 1.71
N ASN A 287 -20.97 -3.85 0.87
CA ASN A 287 -19.88 -2.94 1.20
C ASN A 287 -20.07 -1.60 0.47
N ILE A 288 -19.70 -0.51 1.12
CA ILE A 288 -19.71 0.83 0.53
C ILE A 288 -18.27 1.29 0.39
N ASP A 289 -17.80 1.50 -0.83
CA ASP A 289 -16.42 1.90 -1.07
C ASP A 289 -16.27 2.68 -2.39
N HIS A 290 -15.14 3.35 -2.56
CA HIS A 290 -14.80 4.04 -3.79
C HIS A 290 -14.36 3.06 -4.89
N ILE A 291 -14.63 3.44 -6.14
CA ILE A 291 -14.14 2.70 -7.32
C ILE A 291 -12.62 2.83 -7.43
N ILE A 292 -12.08 4.04 -7.25
CA ILE A 292 -10.63 4.31 -7.32
C ILE A 292 -10.15 4.80 -5.96
N LYS A 293 -9.34 3.98 -5.27
CA LYS A 293 -8.83 4.29 -3.93
C LYS A 293 -7.37 4.68 -3.99
N HIS A 294 -7.03 5.72 -3.22
CA HIS A 294 -5.65 6.13 -3.02
C HIS A 294 -5.18 5.76 -1.61
N HIS A 295 -3.90 5.45 -1.49
CA HIS A 295 -3.28 5.17 -0.21
C HIS A 295 -3.34 6.44 0.67
N PRO A 296 -3.82 6.35 1.93
CA PRO A 296 -4.18 7.53 2.73
C PRO A 296 -2.98 8.43 3.02
N LEU A 297 -1.77 7.86 3.12
CA LEU A 297 -0.55 8.62 3.40
C LEU A 297 0.11 9.16 2.12
N THR A 298 0.22 8.33 1.08
CA THR A 298 1.09 8.64 -0.08
C THR A 298 0.32 9.27 -1.22
N LYS A 299 -1.00 9.09 -1.20
CA LYS A 299 -1.91 9.49 -2.27
C LYS A 299 -1.65 8.78 -3.60
N ASP A 300 -0.84 7.72 -3.60
CA ASP A 300 -0.68 6.85 -4.76
C ASP A 300 -1.94 6.03 -4.96
N LEU A 301 -2.23 5.67 -6.21
CA LEU A 301 -3.28 4.71 -6.53
C LEU A 301 -3.00 3.39 -5.79
N TRP A 302 -4.01 2.89 -5.07
CA TRP A 302 -3.88 1.75 -4.16
C TRP A 302 -4.77 0.57 -4.54
N GLN A 303 -6.00 0.81 -4.95
CA GLN A 303 -6.95 -0.24 -5.28
C GLN A 303 -8.01 0.25 -6.29
N ILE A 304 -8.48 -0.66 -7.14
CA ILE A 304 -9.61 -0.44 -8.04
C ILE A 304 -10.69 -1.49 -7.73
N ARG A 305 -11.93 -1.03 -7.61
CA ARG A 305 -13.12 -1.86 -7.37
C ARG A 305 -14.14 -1.57 -8.47
N VAL A 306 -14.30 -2.50 -9.40
CA VAL A 306 -15.23 -2.38 -10.53
C VAL A 306 -15.82 -3.74 -10.79
N TYR A 307 -17.15 -3.86 -10.66
CA TYR A 307 -17.88 -5.03 -11.10
C TYR A 307 -19.33 -4.61 -11.37
N ASP A 308 -19.68 -4.40 -12.63
CA ASP A 308 -20.97 -3.79 -13.00
C ASP A 308 -22.17 -4.55 -12.42
N TYR A 309 -22.14 -5.89 -12.39
CA TYR A 309 -23.26 -6.70 -11.90
C TYR A 309 -23.37 -6.84 -10.36
N HIS A 310 -22.41 -6.31 -9.59
CA HIS A 310 -22.48 -6.25 -8.12
C HIS A 310 -22.88 -4.86 -7.64
N MET A 311 -23.05 -3.89 -8.54
CA MET A 311 -23.58 -2.59 -8.17
C MET A 311 -25.03 -2.77 -7.77
N ARG A 312 -25.36 -2.40 -6.52
CA ARG A 312 -26.75 -2.37 -6.09
C ARG A 312 -27.47 -1.29 -6.91
N ASP A 313 -28.69 -1.58 -7.38
CA ASP A 313 -29.58 -0.55 -7.92
C ASP A 313 -29.71 0.54 -6.86
N THR A 314 -29.06 1.68 -7.11
CA THR A 314 -28.95 2.73 -6.10
C THR A 314 -30.34 3.33 -5.87
N GLU A 315 -30.99 3.03 -4.74
CA GLU A 315 -32.17 3.77 -4.29
C GLU A 315 -31.84 5.24 -3.97
N ARG A 316 -30.56 5.62 -4.01
CA ARG A 316 -30.06 7.00 -3.86
C ARG A 316 -29.23 7.42 -5.06
N ALA A 317 -29.76 8.34 -5.85
CA ALA A 317 -28.96 9.06 -6.85
C ALA A 317 -27.75 9.74 -6.18
N PRO A 318 -26.59 9.86 -6.87
CA PRO A 318 -25.44 10.59 -6.35
C PRO A 318 -25.86 12.01 -5.98
N GLN A 319 -25.74 12.37 -4.70
CA GLN A 319 -25.99 13.73 -4.25
C GLN A 319 -24.68 14.51 -4.35
N ASN A 320 -24.65 15.58 -5.15
CA ASN A 320 -23.57 16.55 -5.11
C ASN A 320 -23.43 17.03 -3.67
N VAL A 321 -22.32 16.69 -3.02
CA VAL A 321 -21.96 17.31 -1.74
C VAL A 321 -21.45 18.72 -2.05
N GLU A 322 -22.36 19.66 -2.28
CA GLU A 322 -22.04 21.08 -2.31
C GLU A 322 -21.66 21.52 -0.89
N GLY A 323 -20.37 21.42 -0.60
CA GLY A 323 -19.79 21.73 0.70
C GLY A 323 -18.41 22.36 0.60
N ALA A 324 -18.18 23.24 -0.37
CA ALA A 324 -17.02 24.12 -0.40
C ALA A 324 -17.48 25.52 -0.80
N SER A 325 -17.67 26.38 0.20
CA SER A 325 -18.05 27.78 0.07
C SER A 325 -17.19 28.50 -0.98
N HIS A 326 -17.77 28.84 -2.13
CA HIS A 326 -17.26 29.94 -2.91
C HIS A 326 -17.52 31.22 -2.12
N LYS A 327 -16.48 31.72 -1.44
CA LYS A 327 -16.47 33.10 -0.96
C LYS A 327 -16.50 34.00 -2.18
N ASP A 328 -17.67 34.56 -2.46
CA ASP A 328 -17.83 35.72 -3.32
C ASP A 328 -16.89 36.83 -2.87
N ASN A 329 -15.93 37.16 -3.72
CA ASN A 329 -15.13 38.35 -3.56
C ASN A 329 -14.66 38.86 -4.93
N LYS A 330 -15.46 39.76 -5.52
CA LYS A 330 -15.06 41.10 -5.99
C LYS A 330 -15.98 41.59 -7.11
N GLY A 331 -16.61 42.74 -6.87
CA GLY A 331 -17.34 43.47 -7.88
C GLY A 331 -17.85 44.84 -7.42
N ARG A 332 -17.06 45.58 -6.62
CA ARG A 332 -17.29 47.03 -6.46
C ARG A 332 -17.00 47.71 -7.80
N ASN A 333 -18.05 48.07 -8.53
CA ASN A 333 -17.99 49.06 -9.60
C ASN A 333 -18.91 50.22 -9.20
N ASN A 334 -18.34 51.24 -8.57
CA ASN A 334 -18.97 52.56 -8.51
C ASN A 334 -18.53 53.35 -9.75
N ARG A 335 -19.50 53.79 -10.54
CA ARG A 335 -19.37 54.96 -11.41
C ARG A 335 -20.56 55.89 -11.17
N VAL A 336 -20.20 57.17 -11.13
CA VAL A 336 -20.96 58.42 -10.92
C VAL A 336 -21.25 58.76 -9.48
#